data_AF-A0A1X1VBI7-F1
#
_entry.id   AF-A0A1X1VBI7-F1
#
_cell.length_a   1.000
_cell.length_b   1.000
_cell.length_c   1.000
_cell.angle_alpha   90.00
_cell.angle_beta   90.00
_cell.angle_gamma   90.00
#
_symmetry.space_group_name_H-M   'P 1'
#
loop_
_entity.id
_entity.type
_entity.pdbx_description
1 polymer ?
#
loop_
_entity_poly.entity_id
_entity_poly.type
_entity_poly.pdbx_seq_one_letter_code
_entity_poly.pdbx_strand_id
1 'polypeptide(L)'
;MASEMESEMADGAARPNILIIWGDDVGMWNISAYHPGMMGGSTPNIDRIADEVMIFMEFYCFTETTLHGLRNGDWKVLLKTQDRWFNGFQQKLTTPLITNLKLDPFERFHKARGFDEWQENLATLHEFPPRMRSFGLDVDELLNQLNPARHR
;
A
#
# COMPACT_ATOMS: atom_id res chain seq x y z
N MET A 1 44.87 20.24 27.40
CA MET A 1 45.03 20.82 26.04
C MET A 1 44.74 19.81 24.93
N ALA A 2 45.49 18.70 24.75
CA ALA A 2 45.15 17.70 23.71
C ALA A 2 44.18 16.59 24.17
N SER A 3 43.98 16.42 25.49
CA SER A 3 43.14 15.35 26.07
C SER A 3 41.68 15.75 26.29
N GLU A 4 41.31 17.00 26.00
CA GLU A 4 39.96 17.55 26.24
C GLU A 4 39.14 17.64 24.94
N MET A 5 39.73 17.28 23.78
CA MET A 5 39.06 17.35 22.47
C MET A 5 38.51 16.00 21.96
N GLU A 6 38.74 14.89 22.68
CA GLU A 6 38.25 13.56 22.27
C GLU A 6 36.90 13.15 22.89
N SER A 7 36.32 13.95 23.80
CA SER A 7 35.14 13.52 24.56
C SER A 7 33.77 14.01 24.03
N GLU A 8 33.69 14.65 22.86
CA GLU A 8 32.43 15.21 22.34
C GLU A 8 31.78 14.42 21.18
N MET A 9 32.24 13.22 20.84
CA MET A 9 31.75 12.49 19.65
C MET A 9 31.16 11.10 19.93
N ALA A 10 30.80 10.79 21.18
CA ALA A 10 30.24 9.47 21.53
C ALA A 10 28.94 9.57 22.34
N ASP A 11 27.94 10.28 21.82
CA ASP A 11 26.55 9.96 22.20
C ASP A 11 26.14 8.71 21.42
N GLY A 12 26.54 7.56 21.94
CA GLY A 12 26.18 6.26 21.38
C GLY A 12 24.67 6.10 21.51
N ALA A 13 23.94 6.39 20.42
CA ALA A 13 22.49 6.32 20.36
C ALA A 13 21.97 5.10 21.14
N ALA A 14 21.27 5.36 22.24
CA ALA A 14 20.75 4.32 23.12
C ALA A 14 19.97 3.30 22.28
N ARG A 15 20.17 2.01 22.56
CA ARG A 15 19.54 0.93 21.78
C ARG A 15 18.02 1.13 21.79
N PRO A 16 17.35 1.19 20.62
CA PRO A 16 15.92 1.43 20.57
C PRO A 16 15.14 0.23 21.10
N ASN A 17 14.05 0.50 21.83
CA ASN A 17 13.07 -0.53 22.18
C ASN A 17 12.06 -0.64 21.03
N ILE A 18 11.92 -1.84 20.47
CA ILE A 18 10.99 -2.09 19.36
C ILE A 18 9.77 -2.85 19.91
N LEU A 19 8.59 -2.26 19.77
CA LEU A 19 7.30 -2.87 20.10
C LEU A 19 6.52 -3.14 18.82
N ILE A 20 6.05 -4.37 18.65
CA ILE A 20 5.21 -4.80 17.53
C ILE A 20 3.81 -5.10 18.07
N ILE A 21 2.80 -4.47 17.48
CA ILE A 21 1.38 -4.69 17.79
C ILE A 21 0.72 -5.17 16.51
N TRP A 22 -0.05 -6.25 16.58
CA TRP A 22 -0.82 -6.77 15.45
C TRP A 22 -2.26 -7.05 15.89
N GLY A 23 -3.21 -6.79 15.00
CA GLY A 23 -4.63 -7.04 15.20
C GLY A 23 -5.10 -8.22 14.37
N ASP A 24 -5.98 -9.03 14.94
CA ASP A 24 -6.68 -10.13 14.24
C ASP A 24 -8.06 -9.66 13.79
N ASP A 25 -8.48 -10.05 12.59
CA ASP A 25 -9.77 -9.66 11.99
C ASP A 25 -10.07 -8.15 11.98
N VAL A 26 -9.05 -7.30 12.02
CA VAL A 26 -9.19 -5.85 11.96
C VAL A 26 -9.18 -5.37 10.51
N GLY A 27 -10.32 -4.88 10.03
CA GLY A 27 -10.44 -4.24 8.74
C GLY A 27 -9.95 -2.79 8.76
N MET A 28 -9.59 -2.26 7.59
CA MET A 28 -9.16 -0.87 7.43
C MET A 28 -10.21 0.13 7.95
N TRP A 29 -11.48 -0.17 7.68
CA TRP A 29 -12.61 0.68 8.06
C TRP A 29 -12.92 0.64 9.56
N ASN A 30 -12.20 -0.15 10.36
CA ASN A 30 -12.30 -0.14 11.81
C ASN A 30 -11.35 0.89 12.46
N ILE A 31 -10.35 1.38 11.73
CA ILE A 31 -9.30 2.25 12.24
C ILE A 31 -9.50 3.65 11.68
N SER A 32 -9.84 4.61 12.54
CA SER A 32 -10.29 5.95 12.10
C SER A 32 -9.24 6.75 11.35
N ALA A 33 -7.96 6.52 11.59
CA ALA A 33 -6.87 7.09 10.81
C ALA A 33 -6.96 6.83 9.29
N TYR A 34 -7.61 5.73 8.87
CA TYR A 34 -7.72 5.37 7.44
C TYR A 34 -9.00 5.86 6.77
N HIS A 35 -9.99 6.33 7.53
CA HIS A 35 -11.30 6.71 7.00
C HIS A 35 -11.84 8.01 7.56
N PRO A 36 -10.99 8.97 7.95
CA PRO A 36 -11.24 10.10 8.87
C PRO A 36 -12.72 10.51 9.04
N GLY A 37 -13.46 9.80 9.90
CA GLY A 37 -14.87 10.08 10.22
C GLY A 37 -15.95 9.52 9.26
N MET A 38 -15.58 8.93 8.13
CA MET A 38 -16.50 8.40 7.10
C MET A 38 -17.32 7.17 7.54
N MET A 39 -16.76 6.29 8.38
CA MET A 39 -17.42 5.04 8.81
C MET A 39 -17.95 5.07 10.26
N GLY A 40 -17.83 6.22 10.95
CA GLY A 40 -18.13 6.33 12.38
C GLY A 40 -17.09 5.63 13.27
N GLY A 41 -17.08 5.97 14.56
CA GLY A 41 -16.08 5.47 15.51
C GLY A 41 -14.76 6.26 15.52
N SER A 42 -14.02 6.16 16.62
CA SER A 42 -12.69 6.76 16.78
C SER A 42 -11.78 5.81 17.54
N THR A 43 -10.52 5.76 17.12
CA THR A 43 -9.44 5.00 17.75
C THR A 43 -8.39 5.98 18.27
N PRO A 44 -8.67 6.74 19.34
CA PRO A 44 -7.89 7.93 19.71
C PRO A 44 -6.41 7.65 19.95
N ASN A 45 -6.07 6.47 20.48
CA ASN A 45 -4.67 6.09 20.70
C ASN A 45 -3.92 5.77 19.40
N ILE A 46 -4.59 5.19 18.42
CA ILE A 46 -4.01 4.85 17.12
C ILE A 46 -3.95 6.11 16.25
N ASP A 47 -4.99 6.93 16.29
CA ASP A 47 -5.05 8.22 15.60
C ASP A 47 -3.90 9.12 16.06
N ARG A 48 -3.65 9.19 17.37
CA ARG A 48 -2.49 9.94 17.91
C ARG A 48 -1.15 9.46 17.34
N ILE A 49 -0.95 8.14 17.23
CA ILE A 49 0.30 7.59 16.67
C ILE A 49 0.41 7.90 15.18
N ALA A 50 -0.72 7.83 14.46
CA ALA A 50 -0.79 8.18 13.05
C ALA A 50 -0.43 9.66 12.81
N ASP A 51 -0.92 10.57 13.65
CA ASP A 51 -0.64 12.00 13.56
C ASP A 51 0.80 12.37 13.98
N GLU A 52 1.38 11.66 14.94
CA GLU A 52 2.74 11.90 15.43
C GLU A 52 3.82 11.38 14.47
N VAL A 53 3.51 10.38 13.64
CA VAL A 53 4.51 9.67 12.82
C VAL A 53 4.06 9.55 11.36
N MET A 54 3.70 8.35 10.91
CA MET A 54 3.44 8.02 9.51
C MET A 54 2.44 6.87 9.47
N ILE A 55 1.54 6.93 8.49
CA ILE A 55 0.65 5.84 8.13
C ILE A 55 1.08 5.26 6.78
N PHE A 56 0.98 3.94 6.64
CA PHE A 56 1.20 3.28 5.35
C PHE A 56 -0.15 3.03 4.67
N MET A 57 -0.28 3.41 3.40
CA MET A 57 -1.49 3.15 2.61
C MET A 57 -1.30 2.06 1.54
N GLU A 58 -0.15 1.39 1.58
CA GLU A 58 0.21 0.30 0.67
C GLU A 58 0.07 -1.03 1.40
N PHE A 59 -0.82 -1.89 0.91
CA PHE A 59 -1.10 -3.19 1.52
C PHE A 59 -1.12 -4.26 0.46
N TYR A 60 -0.45 -5.38 0.74
CA TYR A 60 -0.46 -6.56 -0.11
C TYR A 60 -1.05 -7.71 0.68
N CYS A 61 -2.12 -8.32 0.16
CA CYS A 61 -2.78 -9.45 0.79
C CYS A 61 -2.44 -10.71 0.03
N PHE A 62 -1.79 -11.64 0.72
CA PHE A 62 -1.45 -12.95 0.20
C PHE A 62 -2.25 -14.01 0.93
N THR A 63 -2.64 -15.05 0.21
CA THR A 63 -3.00 -16.33 0.81
C THR A 63 -1.98 -17.33 0.30
N GLU A 64 -1.24 -17.92 1.24
CA GLU A 64 -0.09 -18.78 0.97
C GLU A 64 0.93 -18.09 0.04
N THR A 65 1.10 -18.58 -1.18
CA THR A 65 2.06 -18.07 -2.17
C THR A 65 1.42 -17.17 -3.21
N THR A 66 0.10 -16.97 -3.16
CA THR A 66 -0.61 -16.21 -4.21
C THR A 66 -1.05 -14.85 -3.72
N LEU A 67 -0.82 -13.81 -4.53
CA LEU A 67 -1.36 -12.48 -4.31
C LEU A 67 -2.88 -12.47 -4.56
N HIS A 68 -3.66 -12.12 -3.55
CA HIS A 68 -5.11 -12.03 -3.61
C HIS A 68 -5.57 -10.64 -4.02
N GLY A 69 -4.89 -9.63 -3.51
CA GLY A 69 -5.17 -8.25 -3.84
C GLY A 69 -4.11 -7.34 -3.27
N LEU A 70 -4.11 -6.13 -3.80
CA LEU A 70 -3.26 -5.06 -3.33
C LEU A 70 -4.11 -3.80 -3.16
N ARG A 71 -3.66 -2.93 -2.27
CA ARG A 71 -4.19 -1.60 -2.10
C ARG A 71 -3.05 -0.61 -2.17
N ASN A 72 -3.28 0.47 -2.90
CA ASN A 72 -2.43 1.65 -2.86
C ASN A 72 -3.32 2.88 -2.72
N GLY A 73 -3.25 3.55 -1.57
CA GLY A 73 -4.06 4.72 -1.27
C GLY A 73 -5.56 4.40 -1.26
N ASP A 74 -6.31 5.11 -2.10
CA ASP A 74 -7.75 4.91 -2.27
C ASP A 74 -8.10 3.74 -3.21
N TRP A 75 -7.13 3.18 -3.93
CA TRP A 75 -7.38 2.15 -4.93
C TRP A 75 -7.11 0.76 -4.39
N LYS A 76 -8.09 -0.14 -4.56
CA LYS A 76 -7.98 -1.56 -4.27
C LYS A 76 -8.10 -2.36 -5.56
N VAL A 77 -7.17 -3.29 -5.75
CA VAL A 77 -7.19 -4.23 -6.87
C VAL A 77 -7.29 -5.64 -6.31
N LEU A 78 -8.33 -6.35 -6.71
CA LEU A 78 -8.59 -7.72 -6.30
C LEU A 78 -8.37 -8.66 -7.50
N LEU A 79 -7.49 -9.63 -7.32
CA LEU A 79 -7.14 -10.64 -8.33
C LEU A 79 -7.90 -11.95 -8.13
N LYS A 80 -8.32 -12.21 -6.89
CA LYS A 80 -9.07 -13.40 -6.50
C LYS A 80 -10.23 -13.03 -5.59
N THR A 81 -11.39 -13.60 -5.87
CA THR A 81 -12.53 -13.55 -4.95
C THR A 81 -12.61 -14.85 -4.17
N GLN A 82 -13.14 -14.76 -2.96
CA GLN A 82 -13.48 -15.90 -2.13
C GLN A 82 -14.94 -15.77 -1.74
N ASP A 83 -15.70 -16.85 -1.90
CA ASP A 83 -17.14 -16.88 -1.66
C ASP A 83 -17.48 -17.11 -0.18
N ARG A 84 -16.58 -17.76 0.57
CA ARG A 84 -16.75 -18.12 1.98
C ARG A 84 -15.51 -17.86 2.80
N TRP A 85 -15.73 -17.60 4.08
CA TRP A 85 -14.69 -17.35 5.07
C TRP A 85 -13.74 -18.56 5.28
N PHE A 86 -14.26 -19.77 5.48
CA PHE A 86 -13.48 -21.02 5.53
C PHE A 86 -13.96 -22.01 4.46
N ASN A 87 -13.03 -22.76 3.86
CA ASN A 87 -13.28 -23.77 2.82
C ASN A 87 -14.02 -23.25 1.57
N GLY A 88 -13.94 -21.95 1.30
CA GLY A 88 -14.48 -21.34 0.08
C GLY A 88 -13.65 -21.65 -1.15
N PHE A 89 -14.30 -21.69 -2.32
CA PHE A 89 -13.59 -21.80 -3.58
C PHE A 89 -12.97 -20.45 -3.92
N GLN A 90 -11.65 -20.43 -4.07
CA GLN A 90 -10.95 -19.26 -4.60
C GLN A 90 -11.18 -19.18 -6.11
N GLN A 91 -11.86 -18.13 -6.56
CA GLN A 91 -12.06 -17.89 -7.99
C GLN A 91 -11.03 -16.86 -8.45
N LYS A 92 -10.13 -17.29 -9.34
CA LYS A 92 -9.21 -16.38 -10.00
C LYS A 92 -9.98 -15.56 -11.03
N LEU A 93 -9.91 -14.24 -10.89
CA LEU A 93 -10.55 -13.34 -11.84
C LEU A 93 -9.68 -13.22 -13.08
N THR A 94 -10.30 -13.30 -14.26
CA THR A 94 -9.63 -12.99 -15.53
C THR A 94 -9.33 -11.49 -15.61
N THR A 95 -10.30 -10.67 -15.22
CA THR A 95 -10.16 -9.22 -15.10
C THR A 95 -10.18 -8.85 -13.62
N PRO A 96 -9.13 -8.20 -13.09
CA PRO A 96 -9.11 -7.82 -11.69
C PRO A 96 -10.24 -6.84 -11.37
N LEU A 97 -10.85 -6.97 -10.19
CA LEU A 97 -11.79 -5.96 -9.71
C LEU A 97 -10.99 -4.76 -9.18
N ILE A 98 -11.24 -3.60 -9.77
CA ILE A 98 -10.62 -2.34 -9.37
C ILE A 98 -11.70 -1.50 -8.70
N THR A 99 -11.45 -1.10 -7.46
CA THR A 99 -12.39 -0.33 -6.65
C THR A 99 -11.71 0.91 -6.11
N ASN A 100 -12.35 2.07 -6.28
CA ASN A 100 -11.99 3.28 -5.56
C ASN A 100 -12.73 3.31 -4.23
N LEU A 101 -12.00 3.08 -3.14
CA LEU A 101 -12.53 2.97 -1.78
C LEU A 101 -13.02 4.30 -1.20
N LYS A 102 -12.56 5.44 -1.72
CA LYS A 102 -13.05 6.75 -1.31
C LYS A 102 -14.44 7.03 -1.87
N LEU A 103 -14.70 6.60 -3.11
CA LEU A 103 -16.01 6.72 -3.75
C LEU A 103 -16.96 5.59 -3.33
N ASP A 104 -16.44 4.38 -3.13
CA ASP A 104 -17.21 3.20 -2.76
C ASP A 104 -16.57 2.46 -1.56
N PRO A 105 -16.75 3.00 -0.33
CA PRO A 105 -16.19 2.41 0.88
C PRO A 105 -16.64 0.97 1.14
N PHE A 106 -17.86 0.64 0.71
CA PHE A 106 -18.48 -0.65 0.93
C PHE A 106 -18.22 -1.65 -0.19
N GLU A 107 -17.42 -1.26 -1.20
CA GLU A 107 -17.06 -2.09 -2.35
C GLU A 107 -18.29 -2.72 -3.02
N ARG A 108 -19.37 -1.96 -3.22
CA ARG A 108 -20.63 -2.46 -3.83
C ARG A 108 -20.77 -2.14 -5.31
N PHE A 109 -19.90 -1.29 -5.86
CA PHE A 109 -20.00 -0.80 -7.23
C PHE A 109 -19.94 -1.94 -8.26
N HIS A 110 -19.21 -3.02 -7.98
CA HIS A 110 -19.17 -4.21 -8.82
C HIS A 110 -20.52 -4.95 -8.95
N LYS A 111 -21.50 -4.64 -8.10
CA LYS A 111 -22.87 -5.18 -8.15
C LYS A 111 -23.85 -4.23 -8.85
N ALA A 112 -23.42 -3.02 -9.19
CA ALA A 112 -24.24 -2.07 -9.92
C ALA A 112 -24.40 -2.50 -11.39
N ARG A 113 -25.52 -2.13 -12.01
CA ARG A 113 -25.68 -2.32 -13.46
C ARG A 113 -24.70 -1.40 -14.21
N GLY A 114 -24.06 -1.93 -15.25
CA GLY A 114 -23.10 -1.19 -16.08
C GLY A 114 -21.68 -1.14 -15.53
N PHE A 115 -21.38 -1.89 -14.46
CA PHE A 115 -20.01 -2.02 -13.96
C PHE A 115 -19.09 -2.70 -14.98
N ASP A 116 -19.61 -3.72 -15.66
CA ASP A 116 -18.99 -4.42 -16.78
C ASP A 116 -18.62 -3.46 -17.91
N GLU A 117 -19.58 -2.66 -18.38
CA GLU A 117 -19.34 -1.64 -19.42
C GLU A 117 -18.32 -0.59 -18.97
N TRP A 118 -18.41 -0.14 -17.72
CA TRP A 118 -17.45 0.81 -17.15
C TRP A 118 -16.03 0.22 -17.06
N GLN A 119 -15.91 -1.06 -16.67
CA GLN A 119 -14.62 -1.74 -16.52
C GLN A 119 -13.94 -2.01 -17.87
N GLU A 120 -14.71 -2.33 -18.90
CA GLU A 120 -14.22 -2.42 -20.27
C GLU A 120 -13.67 -1.07 -20.77
N ASN A 121 -14.37 0.02 -20.43
CA ASN A 121 -13.90 1.38 -20.73
C ASN A 121 -12.68 1.77 -19.90
N LEU A 122 -12.55 1.34 -18.64
CA LEU A 122 -11.33 1.58 -17.85
C LEU A 122 -10.10 0.87 -18.41
N ALA A 123 -10.26 -0.29 -19.05
CA ALA A 123 -9.13 -0.96 -19.71
C ALA A 123 -8.55 -0.10 -20.85
N THR A 124 -9.32 0.87 -21.36
CA THR A 124 -8.84 1.88 -22.32
C THR A 124 -8.16 3.09 -21.65
N LEU A 125 -8.06 3.16 -20.32
CA LEU A 125 -7.28 4.16 -19.56
C LEU A 125 -5.77 3.97 -19.70
N HIS A 126 -5.29 3.85 -20.93
CA HIS A 126 -3.88 3.93 -21.27
C HIS A 126 -3.24 5.26 -20.81
N GLU A 127 -4.06 6.22 -20.36
CA GLU A 127 -3.69 7.57 -19.94
C GLU A 127 -3.58 7.77 -18.41
N PHE A 128 -4.25 6.98 -17.55
CA PHE A 128 -4.24 7.19 -16.08
C PHE A 128 -4.49 5.91 -15.24
N PRO A 129 -3.84 5.74 -14.06
CA PRO A 129 -2.79 6.60 -13.50
C PRO A 129 -1.46 6.44 -14.25
N PRO A 130 -0.58 7.46 -14.24
CA PRO A 130 0.72 7.38 -14.90
C PRO A 130 1.44 6.12 -14.46
N ARG A 131 1.97 5.35 -15.43
CA ARG A 131 2.77 4.16 -15.14
C ARG A 131 3.87 4.56 -14.15
N MET A 132 3.78 4.06 -12.91
CA MET A 132 4.95 3.98 -12.07
C MET A 132 5.93 3.09 -12.82
N ARG A 133 7.12 3.62 -13.13
CA ARG A 133 8.16 2.89 -13.87
C ARG A 133 8.36 1.57 -13.13
N SER A 134 8.08 0.44 -13.79
CA SER A 134 8.43 -0.87 -13.24
C SER A 134 9.91 -0.82 -12.87
N PHE A 135 10.29 -1.38 -11.71
CA PHE A 135 11.69 -1.57 -11.31
C PHE A 135 12.41 -2.42 -12.37
N GLY A 136 12.82 -1.79 -13.46
CA GLY A 136 13.77 -2.29 -14.44
C GLY A 136 15.05 -1.55 -14.15
N LEU A 137 15.89 -2.11 -13.28
CA LEU A 137 17.27 -1.70 -13.19
C LEU A 137 17.93 -2.16 -14.49
N ASP A 138 17.97 -1.29 -15.48
CA ASP A 138 18.85 -1.49 -16.63
C ASP A 138 20.27 -1.09 -16.19
N VAL A 139 21.13 -2.09 -16.10
CA VAL A 139 22.52 -1.94 -15.64
C VAL A 139 23.29 -1.02 -16.58
N ASP A 140 22.94 -1.01 -17.87
CA ASP A 140 23.58 -0.17 -18.88
C ASP A 140 23.22 1.32 -18.70
N GLU A 141 21.98 1.62 -18.32
CA GLU A 141 21.55 3.00 -18.01
C GLU A 141 22.23 3.52 -16.72
N LEU A 142 22.39 2.64 -15.71
CA LEU A 142 23.09 2.96 -14.47
C LEU A 142 24.59 3.22 -14.68
N LEU A 143 25.25 2.41 -15.50
CA LEU A 143 26.67 2.55 -15.82
C LEU A 143 26.96 3.82 -16.63
N ASN A 144 26.05 4.19 -17.52
CA ASN A 144 26.17 5.44 -18.29
C ASN A 144 25.97 6.69 -17.41
N GLN A 145 25.12 6.62 -16.38
CA GLN A 145 24.96 7.72 -15.42
C GLN A 145 26.17 7.86 -14.48
N LEU A 146 26.84 6.76 -14.14
CA LEU A 146 28.01 6.77 -13.25
C LEU A 146 29.30 7.24 -13.93
N ASN A 147 29.37 7.25 -15.28
CA ASN A 147 30.57 7.67 -15.99
C ASN A 147 30.29 8.62 -17.17
N PRO A 148 29.93 9.90 -16.90
CA PRO A 148 29.58 10.88 -17.93
C PRO A 148 30.74 11.29 -18.86
N ALA A 149 31.96 10.78 -18.63
CA ALA A 149 33.17 11.21 -19.35
C ALA A 149 33.43 10.50 -20.69
N ARG A 150 32.58 9.54 -21.11
CA ARG A 150 32.88 8.67 -22.27
C ARG A 150 32.25 9.12 -23.60
N HIS A 151 31.51 10.22 -23.61
CA HIS A 151 30.98 10.86 -24.82
C HIS A 151 31.66 12.21 -25.08
N ARG A 152 32.89 12.15 -25.58
CA ARG A 152 33.48 13.13 -26.49
C ARG A 152 34.17 12.40 -27.62
#